data_AF-A0A2V8RX49-F1
#
_entry.id   AF-A0A2V8RX49-F1
#
_cell.length_a   1.000
_cell.length_b   1.000
_cell.length_c   1.000
_cell.angle_alpha   90.00
_cell.angle_beta   90.00
_cell.angle_gamma   90.00
#
_symmetry.space_group_name_H-M   'P 1'
#
loop_
_entity.id
_entity.type
_entity.pdbx_description
1 polymer ?
#
loop_
_entity_poly.entity_id
_entity_poly.type
_entity_poly.pdbx_seq_one_letter_code
_entity_poly.pdbx_strand_id
1 'polypeptide(L)'
;MPNKRTRNTTKSTTPSAREPGLETEQEIEEADAEAGERPAQPARPQPRAANVTSTFAAQPMSAESLTRNIIFCLVGLVLGFFLGFFLANKMSVEPRPQSSPARTAQDADGTAPPLDPSQATGQLPPGHPDVGGMNGPIGSESASSPAATSADAQQAMAAADAKPKDFDAQMVAATSFYEAKDYQKAELYLQRALAIKPKDTKALTGMGDTKYDKGDFAGAAEYYQRVLAIEPQNTEVQTDLGNSFYRRTPPDYARAIKEYRKTLAINPKHEKALQNLAAAALLLKDKETARTAIDQLAAVNPNNPTLASLRASLNAQQ
;
A
#
# COMPACT_ATOMS: atom_id res chain seq x y z
N MET A 1 -11.64 64.46 -40.88
CA MET A 1 -13.12 64.32 -40.80
C MET A 1 -13.52 62.89 -41.15
N PRO A 2 -14.73 62.41 -40.78
CA PRO A 2 -15.12 60.99 -40.89
C PRO A 2 -16.26 60.69 -41.90
N ASN A 3 -16.46 59.42 -42.21
CA ASN A 3 -17.77 58.81 -42.51
C ASN A 3 -17.77 57.37 -41.93
N LYS A 4 -18.71 56.97 -41.04
CA LYS A 4 -20.14 56.61 -41.27
C LYS A 4 -20.27 55.36 -42.16
N ARG A 5 -21.08 54.34 -41.81
CA ARG A 5 -22.52 54.44 -41.44
C ARG A 5 -23.03 53.35 -40.46
N THR A 6 -23.99 53.76 -39.61
CA THR A 6 -25.21 53.08 -39.08
C THR A 6 -25.28 51.53 -39.03
N ARG A 7 -25.58 50.82 -37.92
CA ARG A 7 -26.48 51.03 -36.73
C ARG A 7 -28.00 50.96 -37.01
N ASN A 8 -28.69 49.98 -36.39
CA ASN A 8 -30.06 49.96 -35.80
C ASN A 8 -30.55 48.48 -35.64
N THR A 9 -31.56 48.00 -34.88
CA THR A 9 -32.41 48.36 -33.69
C THR A 9 -33.28 47.11 -33.37
N THR A 10 -33.92 46.79 -32.22
CA THR A 10 -34.04 47.33 -30.83
C THR A 10 -34.80 46.32 -29.91
N LYS A 11 -34.49 46.30 -28.59
CA LYS A 11 -35.42 46.04 -27.43
C LYS A 11 -36.02 44.62 -27.26
N SER A 12 -35.90 43.98 -26.07
CA SER A 12 -36.71 44.10 -24.82
C SER A 12 -37.94 43.14 -24.83
N THR A 13 -38.40 42.49 -23.76
CA THR A 13 -38.42 42.86 -22.31
C THR A 13 -38.39 41.62 -21.37
N THR A 14 -38.45 41.82 -20.05
CA THR A 14 -38.21 40.92 -18.90
C THR A 14 -39.40 40.00 -18.46
N PRO A 15 -39.24 39.06 -17.49
CA PRO A 15 -40.08 37.85 -17.34
C PRO A 15 -41.16 37.89 -16.23
N SER A 16 -41.92 36.78 -16.09
CA SER A 16 -42.78 36.44 -14.94
C SER A 16 -42.81 34.90 -14.68
N ALA A 17 -43.50 34.43 -13.62
CA ALA A 17 -43.42 33.06 -13.08
C ALA A 17 -44.78 32.48 -12.61
N ARG A 18 -44.78 31.22 -12.11
CA ARG A 18 -45.89 30.40 -11.54
C ARG A 18 -46.91 29.85 -12.56
N GLU A 19 -47.63 28.73 -12.34
CA GLU A 19 -47.51 27.52 -11.47
C GLU A 19 -48.36 26.37 -12.13
N PRO A 20 -48.40 25.11 -11.64
CA PRO A 20 -48.98 23.97 -12.39
C PRO A 20 -50.50 23.78 -12.25
N GLY A 21 -51.07 22.87 -13.07
CA GLY A 21 -52.47 22.41 -13.06
C GLY A 21 -52.60 20.90 -13.39
N LEU A 22 -53.80 20.33 -13.22
CA LEU A 22 -54.08 18.88 -13.10
C LEU A 22 -55.09 18.32 -14.13
N GLU A 23 -55.10 16.98 -14.22
CA GLU A 23 -56.25 16.06 -14.53
C GLU A 23 -56.98 16.05 -15.88
N THR A 24 -56.95 14.89 -16.55
CA THR A 24 -58.04 14.02 -17.11
C THR A 24 -57.36 12.73 -17.67
N GLU A 25 -57.80 11.47 -17.53
CA GLU A 25 -59.09 10.80 -17.82
C GLU A 25 -59.45 10.76 -19.32
N GLN A 26 -59.89 9.68 -20.00
CA GLN A 26 -60.07 8.21 -19.77
C GLN A 26 -59.68 7.50 -21.12
N GLU A 27 -59.41 6.19 -21.23
CA GLU A 27 -60.27 5.01 -21.54
C GLU A 27 -59.26 3.83 -21.77
N ILE A 28 -59.42 2.54 -21.44
CA ILE A 28 -60.52 1.54 -21.49
C ILE A 28 -60.83 1.00 -22.90
N GLU A 29 -60.30 -0.20 -23.22
CA GLU A 29 -60.96 -1.41 -23.79
C GLU A 29 -59.87 -2.52 -23.88
N GLU A 30 -59.98 -3.64 -23.16
CA GLU A 30 -60.36 -4.99 -23.65
C GLU A 30 -59.77 -5.46 -25.00
N ALA A 31 -59.60 -6.76 -25.27
CA ALA A 31 -59.30 -7.95 -24.45
C ALA A 31 -59.03 -9.11 -25.44
N ASP A 32 -58.30 -10.15 -25.03
CA ASP A 32 -58.68 -11.52 -25.45
C ASP A 32 -58.01 -12.58 -24.58
N ALA A 33 -58.66 -13.75 -24.45
CA ALA A 33 -58.17 -14.86 -23.62
C ALA A 33 -58.50 -16.21 -24.27
N GLU A 34 -57.50 -17.09 -24.39
CA GLU A 34 -57.70 -18.47 -24.81
C GLU A 34 -57.15 -19.45 -23.76
N ALA A 35 -57.87 -20.55 -23.54
CA ALA A 35 -57.62 -21.49 -22.44
C ALA A 35 -57.24 -22.89 -22.97
N GLY A 36 -56.18 -23.48 -22.41
CA GLY A 36 -55.63 -24.77 -22.86
C GLY A 36 -55.13 -25.67 -21.74
N GLU A 37 -56.04 -26.53 -21.24
CA GLU A 37 -55.84 -27.85 -20.61
C GLU A 37 -54.86 -28.07 -19.42
N ARG A 38 -55.24 -29.04 -18.55
CA ARG A 38 -54.40 -29.52 -17.43
C ARG A 38 -54.04 -31.00 -17.61
N PRO A 39 -52.79 -31.42 -17.36
CA PRO A 39 -52.47 -32.81 -17.03
C PRO A 39 -52.75 -33.12 -15.54
N ALA A 40 -52.95 -34.40 -15.22
CA ALA A 40 -53.41 -34.86 -13.90
C ALA A 40 -52.30 -35.00 -12.83
N GLN A 41 -52.68 -34.85 -11.56
CA GLN A 41 -51.84 -35.25 -10.41
C GLN A 41 -51.95 -36.79 -10.18
N PRO A 42 -50.84 -37.52 -10.04
CA PRO A 42 -50.88 -38.91 -9.59
C PRO A 42 -51.20 -39.01 -8.07
N ALA A 43 -51.87 -40.09 -7.68
CA ALA A 43 -52.49 -40.22 -6.36
C ALA A 43 -51.50 -40.48 -5.20
N ARG A 44 -51.86 -40.03 -3.99
CA ARG A 44 -51.18 -40.41 -2.74
C ARG A 44 -51.55 -41.83 -2.33
N PRO A 45 -50.60 -42.74 -2.04
CA PRO A 45 -50.88 -43.97 -1.31
C PRO A 45 -51.08 -43.69 0.19
N GLN A 46 -51.96 -44.46 0.84
CA GLN A 46 -52.12 -44.47 2.30
C GLN A 46 -51.09 -45.38 2.99
N PRO A 47 -50.77 -45.17 4.28
CA PRO A 47 -49.73 -45.92 4.97
C PRO A 47 -50.13 -47.38 5.22
N ARG A 48 -49.17 -48.30 5.03
CA ARG A 48 -49.27 -49.70 5.47
C ARG A 48 -48.23 -49.95 6.56
N ALA A 49 -48.64 -50.59 7.65
CA ALA A 49 -47.80 -50.80 8.83
C ALA A 49 -46.86 -52.01 8.69
N ALA A 50 -45.82 -52.00 9.53
CA ALA A 50 -44.94 -53.11 9.90
C ALA A 50 -44.15 -53.82 8.77
N ASN A 51 -42.83 -53.64 8.79
CA ASN A 51 -41.99 -54.63 9.46
C ASN A 51 -40.69 -53.99 9.98
N VAL A 52 -40.27 -54.39 11.19
CA VAL A 52 -39.03 -53.92 11.82
C VAL A 52 -37.94 -54.96 11.58
N THR A 53 -36.95 -54.62 10.76
CA THR A 53 -35.73 -55.43 10.60
C THR A 53 -34.52 -54.54 10.93
N SER A 54 -33.95 -54.75 12.11
CA SER A 54 -32.88 -53.91 12.67
C SER A 54 -31.52 -54.14 12.01
N THR A 55 -31.32 -53.58 10.82
CA THR A 55 -29.99 -53.51 10.20
C THR A 55 -29.28 -52.25 10.68
N PHE A 56 -28.31 -52.38 11.60
CA PHE A 56 -27.52 -51.26 12.12
C PHE A 56 -26.45 -50.81 11.10
N ALA A 57 -26.90 -50.27 9.97
CA ALA A 57 -26.03 -49.65 8.99
C ALA A 57 -25.44 -48.35 9.57
N ALA A 58 -24.12 -48.29 9.71
CA ALA A 58 -23.42 -47.07 10.07
C ALA A 58 -23.67 -46.02 8.99
N GLN A 59 -24.51 -45.02 9.28
CA GLN A 59 -24.81 -43.97 8.32
C GLN A 59 -23.54 -43.15 8.03
N PRO A 60 -23.16 -42.95 6.76
CA PRO A 60 -22.07 -42.04 6.43
C PRO A 60 -22.47 -40.64 6.87
N MET A 61 -21.72 -40.03 7.78
CA MET A 61 -21.95 -38.63 8.16
C MET A 61 -21.86 -37.76 6.91
N SER A 62 -22.89 -36.95 6.65
CA SER A 62 -22.88 -36.02 5.53
C SER A 62 -21.69 -35.06 5.67
N ALA A 63 -21.07 -34.69 4.55
CA ALA A 63 -19.93 -33.79 4.56
C ALA A 63 -20.24 -32.44 5.26
N GLU A 64 -21.51 -32.04 5.24
CA GLU A 64 -22.06 -30.90 5.97
C GLU A 64 -21.91 -31.02 7.50
N SER A 65 -22.21 -32.18 8.11
CA SER A 65 -22.05 -32.34 9.57
C SER A 65 -20.59 -32.43 9.99
N LEU A 66 -19.75 -33.08 9.17
CA LEU A 66 -18.30 -33.10 9.36
C LEU A 66 -17.71 -31.68 9.30
N THR A 67 -18.09 -30.90 8.28
CA THR A 67 -17.65 -29.51 8.09
C THR A 67 -18.10 -28.63 9.27
N ARG A 68 -19.36 -28.75 9.70
CA ARG A 68 -19.89 -28.00 10.85
C ARG A 68 -19.13 -28.32 12.15
N ASN A 69 -18.81 -29.59 12.39
CA ASN A 69 -18.05 -30.00 13.57
C ASN A 69 -16.59 -29.48 13.53
N ILE A 70 -15.94 -29.51 12.36
CA ILE A 70 -14.60 -28.93 12.16
C ILE A 70 -14.62 -27.41 12.43
N ILE A 71 -15.64 -26.69 11.94
CA ILE A 71 -15.79 -25.24 12.20
C ILE A 71 -15.90 -24.97 13.71
N PHE A 72 -16.71 -25.73 14.45
CA PHE A 72 -16.80 -25.56 15.91
C PHE A 72 -15.46 -25.83 16.62
N CYS A 73 -14.70 -26.86 16.20
CA CYS A 73 -13.36 -27.13 16.75
C CYS A 73 -12.37 -25.98 16.45
N LEU A 74 -12.36 -25.45 15.23
CA LEU A 74 -11.48 -24.33 14.85
C LEU A 74 -11.83 -23.04 15.61
N VAL A 75 -13.11 -22.70 15.72
CA VAL A 75 -13.59 -21.54 16.49
C VAL A 75 -13.24 -21.70 17.98
N GLY A 76 -13.41 -22.90 18.55
CA GLY A 76 -13.03 -23.19 19.93
C GLY A 76 -11.52 -23.04 20.18
N LEU A 77 -10.67 -23.52 19.27
CA LEU A 77 -9.22 -23.40 19.36
C LEU A 77 -8.78 -21.93 19.29
N VAL A 78 -9.32 -21.15 18.34
CA VAL A 78 -9.02 -19.72 18.19
C VAL A 78 -9.47 -18.93 19.43
N LEU A 79 -10.69 -19.14 19.93
CA LEU A 79 -11.17 -18.46 21.14
C LEU A 79 -10.36 -18.84 22.39
N GLY A 80 -10.01 -20.12 22.54
CA GLY A 80 -9.15 -20.60 23.63
C GLY A 80 -7.75 -19.99 23.60
N PHE A 81 -7.15 -19.87 22.40
CA PHE A 81 -5.87 -19.21 22.22
C PHE A 81 -5.92 -17.72 22.61
N PHE A 82 -6.93 -16.98 22.17
CA PHE A 82 -7.08 -15.56 22.54
C PHE A 82 -7.33 -15.37 24.04
N LEU A 83 -8.14 -16.20 24.69
CA LEU A 83 -8.35 -16.15 26.14
C LEU A 83 -7.06 -16.45 26.91
N GLY A 84 -6.33 -17.51 26.51
CA GLY A 84 -5.05 -17.87 27.14
C GLY A 84 -3.99 -16.79 26.98
N PHE A 85 -3.87 -16.20 25.79
CA PHE A 85 -2.95 -15.11 25.49
C PHE A 85 -3.24 -13.84 26.31
N PHE A 86 -4.51 -13.44 26.40
CA PHE A 86 -4.90 -12.29 27.24
C PHE A 86 -4.70 -12.55 28.73
N LEU A 87 -4.98 -13.76 29.21
CA LEU A 87 -4.80 -14.11 30.61
C LEU A 87 -3.31 -14.15 31.00
N ALA A 88 -2.43 -14.64 30.12
CA ALA A 88 -0.98 -14.58 30.30
C ALA A 88 -0.45 -13.14 30.33
N ASN A 89 -0.81 -12.30 29.34
CA ASN A 89 -0.40 -10.89 29.30
C ASN A 89 -0.93 -10.06 30.48
N LYS A 90 -2.02 -10.50 31.13
CA LYS A 90 -2.56 -9.85 32.33
C LYS A 90 -1.76 -10.11 33.61
N MET A 91 -0.91 -11.13 33.67
CA MET A 91 -0.10 -11.45 34.85
C MET A 91 1.31 -10.86 34.83
N SER A 92 1.83 -10.47 33.66
CA SER A 92 3.20 -9.96 33.49
C SER A 92 3.43 -8.50 33.96
N VAL A 93 2.52 -7.94 34.75
CA VAL A 93 2.55 -6.51 35.16
C VAL A 93 2.46 -6.37 36.69
N GLU A 94 3.53 -6.77 37.38
CA GLU A 94 3.80 -6.31 38.74
C GLU A 94 4.60 -4.99 38.72
N PRO A 95 4.17 -3.94 39.44
CA PRO A 95 4.95 -2.72 39.59
C PRO A 95 6.08 -2.93 40.62
N ARG A 96 7.34 -2.88 40.18
CA ARG A 96 8.49 -2.90 41.11
C ARG A 96 8.46 -1.66 42.03
N PRO A 97 8.52 -1.82 43.37
CA PRO A 97 8.58 -0.69 44.29
C PRO A 97 9.96 -0.01 44.30
N GLN A 98 9.99 1.26 44.69
CA GLN A 98 11.23 2.02 44.90
C GLN A 98 11.59 2.10 46.40
N SER A 99 12.80 1.67 46.75
CA SER A 99 13.55 2.00 47.97
C SER A 99 15.04 1.65 47.72
N SER A 100 16.06 2.50 47.91
CA SER A 100 16.43 3.39 49.05
C SER A 100 16.92 2.63 50.28
N PRO A 101 17.90 3.13 51.07
CA PRO A 101 18.55 4.46 51.04
C PRO A 101 20.11 4.40 50.95
N ALA A 102 20.77 5.55 51.12
CA ALA A 102 22.24 5.67 51.19
C ALA A 102 22.81 5.30 52.57
N ARG A 103 24.12 4.96 52.61
CA ARG A 103 24.96 4.96 53.83
C ARG A 103 26.37 5.50 53.53
N THR A 104 27.08 5.85 54.60
CA THR A 104 28.14 6.88 54.62
C THR A 104 29.57 6.34 54.72
N ALA A 105 30.47 7.03 54.00
CA ALA A 105 31.83 7.45 54.41
C ALA A 105 32.98 6.43 54.56
N GLN A 106 34.18 6.93 54.19
CA GLN A 106 35.55 6.50 54.56
C GLN A 106 35.96 5.07 54.13
N ASP A 107 37.04 4.85 53.37
CA ASP A 107 38.42 5.35 53.58
C ASP A 107 39.07 5.99 52.33
N ALA A 108 40.42 6.06 52.27
CA ALA A 108 41.16 7.17 51.68
C ALA A 108 42.16 6.84 50.55
N ASP A 109 42.57 7.93 49.89
CA ASP A 109 43.77 8.14 49.06
C ASP A 109 43.78 7.59 47.62
N GLY A 110 44.53 8.26 46.74
CA GLY A 110 44.70 7.91 45.32
C GLY A 110 44.29 9.00 44.30
N THR A 111 44.99 10.15 44.28
CA THR A 111 44.87 11.10 43.16
C THR A 111 45.41 10.50 41.86
N ALA A 112 44.57 10.41 40.82
CA ALA A 112 45.02 10.03 39.48
C ALA A 112 45.93 11.13 38.86
N PRO A 113 47.06 10.77 38.24
CA PRO A 113 47.96 11.74 37.63
C PRO A 113 47.38 12.34 36.34
N PRO A 114 47.77 13.58 35.96
CA PRO A 114 47.38 14.18 34.69
C PRO A 114 48.01 13.44 33.49
N LEU A 115 47.29 13.43 32.36
CA LEU A 115 47.74 12.77 31.14
C LEU A 115 48.93 13.50 30.50
N ASP A 116 49.89 12.73 29.99
CA ASP A 116 51.11 13.24 29.34
C ASP A 116 50.80 13.80 27.93
N PRO A 117 51.11 15.09 27.65
CA PRO A 117 50.96 15.67 26.31
C PRO A 117 51.82 15.01 25.22
N SER A 118 52.86 14.26 25.57
CA SER A 118 53.78 13.63 24.60
C SER A 118 53.13 12.55 23.73
N GLN A 119 51.97 12.02 24.13
CA GLN A 119 51.19 11.04 23.35
C GLN A 119 50.44 11.66 22.14
N ALA A 120 50.46 12.99 21.98
CA ALA A 120 49.66 13.70 20.97
C ALA A 120 50.31 13.85 19.57
N THR A 121 51.47 13.23 19.31
CA THR A 121 52.15 13.27 18.00
C THR A 121 52.03 11.94 17.26
N GLY A 122 51.11 11.88 16.30
CA GLY A 122 50.79 10.68 15.50
C GLY A 122 51.85 10.30 14.46
N GLN A 123 53.01 9.80 14.89
CA GLN A 123 53.98 9.14 14.03
C GLN A 123 53.69 7.62 13.99
N LEU A 124 53.28 7.09 12.83
CA LEU A 124 53.05 5.64 12.66
C LEU A 124 54.39 4.87 12.58
N PRO A 125 54.45 3.62 13.08
CA PRO A 125 55.66 2.81 13.04
C PRO A 125 56.02 2.37 11.60
N PRO A 126 57.31 2.10 11.30
CA PRO A 126 57.74 1.74 9.95
C PRO A 126 57.13 0.43 9.44
N GLY A 127 56.65 0.42 8.20
CA GLY A 127 56.21 -0.80 7.50
C GLY A 127 54.73 -0.86 7.08
N HIS A 128 53.93 0.17 7.38
CA HIS A 128 52.55 0.24 6.88
C HIS A 128 52.54 0.56 5.37
N PRO A 129 51.67 -0.07 4.54
CA PRO A 129 51.51 0.30 3.13
C PRO A 129 50.96 1.72 2.96
N ASP A 130 51.33 2.35 1.86
CA ASP A 130 51.05 3.77 1.57
C ASP A 130 49.57 4.00 1.22
N VAL A 131 48.86 4.72 2.08
CA VAL A 131 47.49 5.19 1.84
C VAL A 131 47.53 6.58 1.22
N GLY A 132 47.68 6.61 -0.10
CA GLY A 132 47.85 7.83 -0.90
C GLY A 132 46.82 8.92 -0.57
N GLY A 133 47.31 10.13 -0.29
CA GLY A 133 46.51 11.18 0.32
C GLY A 133 45.54 11.91 -0.62
N MET A 134 44.24 11.87 -0.33
CA MET A 134 43.22 12.73 -0.92
C MET A 134 43.11 14.08 -0.19
N ASN A 135 44.17 14.89 -0.22
CA ASN A 135 44.08 16.32 0.11
C ASN A 135 43.71 17.12 -1.15
N GLY A 136 42.43 17.10 -1.51
CA GLY A 136 41.85 17.88 -2.60
C GLY A 136 40.41 18.32 -2.27
N PRO A 137 40.00 19.57 -2.57
CA PRO A 137 38.68 20.07 -2.21
C PRO A 137 37.60 19.75 -3.25
N ILE A 138 36.33 19.93 -2.84
CA ILE A 138 35.09 19.87 -3.64
C ILE A 138 34.57 18.45 -3.92
N GLY A 139 33.30 18.21 -3.54
CA GLY A 139 32.59 16.94 -3.73
C GLY A 139 31.43 16.79 -2.74
N SER A 140 30.40 17.63 -2.86
CA SER A 140 29.30 17.72 -1.88
C SER A 140 28.22 16.63 -2.08
N GLU A 141 28.61 15.37 -1.93
CA GLU A 141 27.67 14.26 -1.72
C GLU A 141 27.90 13.67 -0.33
N SER A 142 27.09 14.12 0.63
CA SER A 142 27.04 13.50 1.96
C SER A 142 26.45 12.09 1.82
N ALA A 143 27.32 11.10 1.70
CA ALA A 143 26.98 9.71 1.95
C ALA A 143 26.54 9.58 3.42
N SER A 144 25.23 9.74 3.65
CA SER A 144 24.65 9.84 4.99
C SER A 144 24.88 8.54 5.75
N SER A 145 25.77 8.60 6.74
CA SER A 145 25.97 7.48 7.65
C SER A 145 24.66 7.22 8.41
N PRO A 146 24.36 5.97 8.80
CA PRO A 146 23.13 5.67 9.56
C PRO A 146 22.98 6.51 10.84
N ALA A 147 24.10 6.95 11.42
CA ALA A 147 24.13 7.89 12.54
C ALA A 147 23.65 9.30 12.15
N ALA A 148 24.13 9.85 11.02
CA ALA A 148 23.70 11.15 10.50
C ALA A 148 22.19 11.16 10.22
N THR A 149 21.70 10.18 9.45
CA THR A 149 20.26 10.06 9.14
C THR A 149 19.39 9.95 10.41
N SER A 150 19.91 9.34 11.48
CA SER A 150 19.22 9.26 12.77
C SER A 150 19.19 10.59 13.55
N ALA A 151 20.22 11.43 13.41
CA ALA A 151 20.30 12.74 14.04
C ALA A 151 19.45 13.78 13.28
N ASP A 152 19.53 13.79 11.96
CA ASP A 152 18.76 14.69 11.10
C ASP A 152 17.25 14.43 11.27
N ALA A 153 16.83 13.17 11.35
CA ALA A 153 15.45 12.80 11.63
C ALA A 153 14.99 13.18 13.07
N GLN A 154 15.88 13.17 14.06
CA GLN A 154 15.56 13.69 15.40
C GLN A 154 15.42 15.21 15.43
N GLN A 155 16.23 15.94 14.67
CA GLN A 155 16.08 17.39 14.51
C GLN A 155 14.78 17.74 13.76
N ALA A 156 14.46 17.00 12.69
CA ALA A 156 13.22 17.16 11.94
C ALA A 156 11.98 16.89 12.82
N MET A 157 12.02 15.83 13.63
CA MET A 157 11.01 15.53 14.66
C MET A 157 10.79 16.71 15.61
N ALA A 158 11.86 17.25 16.21
CA ALA A 158 11.77 18.36 17.13
C ALA A 158 11.15 19.62 16.48
N ALA A 159 11.50 19.90 15.21
CA ALA A 159 10.90 20.99 14.44
C ALA A 159 9.41 20.77 14.14
N ALA A 160 9.01 19.53 13.82
CA ALA A 160 7.63 19.14 13.54
C ALA A 160 6.74 19.14 14.79
N ASP A 161 7.24 18.67 15.94
CA ASP A 161 6.54 18.68 17.22
C ASP A 161 6.45 20.09 17.82
N ALA A 162 7.44 20.96 17.60
CA ALA A 162 7.37 22.38 17.95
C ALA A 162 6.35 23.16 17.08
N LYS A 163 5.99 22.63 15.91
CA LYS A 163 5.06 23.26 14.96
C LYS A 163 4.03 22.26 14.40
N PRO A 164 3.11 21.72 15.21
CA PRO A 164 2.22 20.62 14.81
C PRO A 164 1.15 20.98 13.75
N LYS A 165 1.12 22.25 13.29
CA LYS A 165 0.26 22.74 12.18
C LYS A 165 1.05 23.27 10.97
N ASP A 166 2.39 23.25 11.05
CA ASP A 166 3.27 23.59 9.93
C ASP A 166 3.43 22.33 9.05
N PHE A 167 2.80 22.35 7.88
CA PHE A 167 2.78 21.21 6.96
C PHE A 167 4.18 20.84 6.48
N ASP A 168 5.01 21.85 6.17
CA ASP A 168 6.34 21.61 5.61
C ASP A 168 7.26 21.04 6.70
N ALA A 169 7.10 21.45 7.96
CA ALA A 169 7.76 20.80 9.10
C ALA A 169 7.33 19.32 9.27
N GLN A 170 6.04 18.98 9.13
CA GLN A 170 5.61 17.58 9.17
C GLN A 170 6.19 16.78 7.99
N MET A 171 6.24 17.36 6.78
CA MET A 171 6.80 16.70 5.60
C MET A 171 8.31 16.46 5.70
N VAL A 172 9.08 17.38 6.28
CA VAL A 172 10.52 17.17 6.51
C VAL A 172 10.75 16.01 7.49
N ALA A 173 10.01 15.97 8.61
CA ALA A 173 10.09 14.84 9.55
C ALA A 173 9.67 13.50 8.92
N ALA A 174 8.63 13.50 8.09
CA ALA A 174 8.21 12.32 7.33
C ALA A 174 9.33 11.78 6.44
N THR A 175 9.92 12.64 5.58
CA THR A 175 10.98 12.24 4.66
C THR A 175 12.22 11.74 5.40
N SER A 176 12.69 12.47 6.43
CA SER A 176 13.89 12.04 7.18
C SER A 176 13.69 10.69 7.89
N PHE A 177 12.49 10.37 8.40
CA PHE A 177 12.23 9.04 8.96
C PHE A 177 12.05 7.95 7.90
N TYR A 178 11.53 8.28 6.70
CA TYR A 178 11.50 7.36 5.57
C TYR A 178 12.92 6.99 5.11
N GLU A 179 13.82 7.98 5.00
CA GLU A 179 15.24 7.79 4.69
C GLU A 179 15.97 6.99 5.78
N ALA A 180 15.65 7.22 7.07
CA ALA A 180 16.11 6.39 8.19
C ALA A 180 15.45 5.00 8.26
N LYS A 181 14.48 4.69 7.38
CA LYS A 181 13.68 3.46 7.36
C LYS A 181 12.85 3.20 8.64
N ASP A 182 12.60 4.25 9.40
CA ASP A 182 11.61 4.28 10.48
C ASP A 182 10.23 4.57 9.88
N TYR A 183 9.73 3.59 9.12
CA TYR A 183 8.46 3.69 8.41
C TYR A 183 7.27 3.92 9.37
N GLN A 184 7.41 3.54 10.64
CA GLN A 184 6.45 3.82 11.71
C GLN A 184 6.34 5.32 12.02
N LYS A 185 7.47 6.02 12.18
CA LYS A 185 7.46 7.49 12.34
C LYS A 185 7.14 8.21 11.03
N ALA A 186 7.58 7.70 9.88
CA ALA A 186 7.19 8.26 8.59
C ALA A 186 5.66 8.26 8.42
N GLU A 187 4.97 7.14 8.68
CA GLU A 187 3.50 7.08 8.69
C GLU A 187 2.88 8.12 9.65
N LEU A 188 3.43 8.31 10.85
CA LEU A 188 2.93 9.28 11.83
C LEU A 188 3.01 10.73 11.31
N TYR A 189 4.16 11.13 10.77
CA TYR A 189 4.35 12.50 10.27
C TYR A 189 3.58 12.76 8.97
N LEU A 190 3.45 11.75 8.10
CA LEU A 190 2.59 11.83 6.91
C LEU A 190 1.11 11.92 7.27
N GLN A 191 0.64 11.21 8.31
CA GLN A 191 -0.73 11.38 8.83
C GLN A 191 -0.99 12.80 9.32
N ARG A 192 -0.03 13.42 10.02
CA ARG A 192 -0.13 14.82 10.47
C ARG A 192 -0.10 15.79 9.28
N ALA A 193 0.78 15.58 8.29
CA ALA A 193 0.82 16.39 7.06
C ALA A 193 -0.51 16.31 6.29
N LEU A 194 -1.07 15.11 6.14
CA LEU A 194 -2.38 14.88 5.50
C LEU A 194 -3.56 15.42 6.32
N ALA A 195 -3.46 15.53 7.64
CA ALA A 195 -4.47 16.22 8.46
C ALA A 195 -4.47 17.75 8.19
N ILE A 196 -3.35 18.33 7.76
CA ILE A 196 -3.24 19.75 7.39
C ILE A 196 -3.61 19.97 5.91
N LYS A 197 -3.17 19.09 5.00
CA LYS A 197 -3.49 19.12 3.56
C LYS A 197 -3.98 17.75 3.06
N PRO A 198 -5.28 17.40 3.19
CA PRO A 198 -5.81 16.05 2.88
C PRO A 198 -5.71 15.57 1.42
N LYS A 199 -5.32 16.47 0.51
CA LYS A 199 -5.17 16.24 -0.94
C LYS A 199 -3.78 16.61 -1.47
N ASP A 200 -2.79 16.84 -0.60
CA ASP A 200 -1.42 17.08 -1.07
C ASP A 200 -0.84 15.79 -1.66
N THR A 201 -0.52 15.81 -2.95
CA THR A 201 -0.12 14.60 -3.67
C THR A 201 1.26 14.10 -3.27
N LYS A 202 2.16 14.96 -2.76
CA LYS A 202 3.45 14.51 -2.22
C LYS A 202 3.27 13.77 -0.90
N ALA A 203 2.41 14.28 -0.01
CA ALA A 203 2.08 13.63 1.25
C ALA A 203 1.31 12.30 1.03
N LEU A 204 0.47 12.23 -0.02
CA LEU A 204 -0.21 10.99 -0.41
C LEU A 204 0.75 9.96 -1.03
N THR A 205 1.62 10.36 -1.95
CA THR A 205 2.63 9.46 -2.56
C THR A 205 3.59 8.93 -1.51
N GLY A 206 4.17 9.79 -0.66
CA GLY A 206 5.08 9.36 0.41
C GLY A 206 4.43 8.41 1.42
N MET A 207 3.10 8.48 1.62
CA MET A 207 2.37 7.48 2.41
C MET A 207 2.23 6.15 1.65
N GLY A 208 1.97 6.19 0.35
CA GLY A 208 2.02 5.01 -0.52
C GLY A 208 3.39 4.32 -0.47
N ASP A 209 4.47 5.09 -0.59
CA ASP A 209 5.85 4.61 -0.58
C ASP A 209 6.22 4.01 0.78
N THR A 210 5.93 4.73 1.87
CA THR A 210 6.14 4.25 3.25
C THR A 210 5.42 2.92 3.50
N LYS A 211 4.19 2.79 2.98
CA LYS A 211 3.40 1.55 3.06
C LYS A 211 4.01 0.43 2.22
N TYR A 212 4.42 0.73 0.98
CA TYR A 212 4.98 -0.20 0.02
C TYR A 212 6.33 -0.79 0.47
N ASP A 213 7.20 0.02 1.06
CA ASP A 213 8.49 -0.43 1.61
C ASP A 213 8.32 -1.26 2.89
N LYS A 214 7.39 -0.86 3.77
CA LYS A 214 6.96 -1.61 4.96
C LYS A 214 6.24 -2.93 4.63
N GLY A 215 5.87 -3.15 3.37
CA GLY A 215 5.18 -4.37 2.90
C GLY A 215 3.65 -4.35 2.98
N ASP A 216 3.05 -3.21 3.34
CA ASP A 216 1.60 -2.98 3.34
C ASP A 216 1.13 -2.59 1.92
N PHE A 217 1.20 -3.56 1.00
CA PHE A 217 0.84 -3.38 -0.42
C PHE A 217 -0.63 -3.05 -0.65
N ALA A 218 -1.50 -3.38 0.31
CA ALA A 218 -2.91 -3.01 0.26
C ALA A 218 -3.07 -1.51 0.57
N GLY A 219 -2.52 -1.05 1.69
CA GLY A 219 -2.52 0.38 2.04
C GLY A 219 -1.78 1.23 1.01
N ALA A 220 -0.65 0.76 0.48
CA ALA A 220 0.07 1.45 -0.60
C ALA A 220 -0.82 1.72 -1.82
N ALA A 221 -1.52 0.70 -2.30
CA ALA A 221 -2.44 0.81 -3.43
C ALA A 221 -3.58 1.82 -3.19
N GLU A 222 -4.12 1.91 -1.97
CA GLU A 222 -5.14 2.91 -1.61
C GLU A 222 -4.60 4.35 -1.69
N TYR A 223 -3.38 4.59 -1.20
CA TYR A 223 -2.77 5.92 -1.27
C TYR A 223 -2.37 6.32 -2.69
N TYR A 224 -1.79 5.40 -3.48
CA TYR A 224 -1.52 5.65 -4.90
C TYR A 224 -2.80 5.90 -5.72
N GLN A 225 -3.91 5.21 -5.42
CA GLN A 225 -5.21 5.50 -6.04
C GLN A 225 -5.73 6.90 -5.69
N ARG A 226 -5.50 7.38 -4.46
CA ARG A 226 -5.85 8.76 -4.06
C ARG A 226 -5.03 9.82 -4.79
N VAL A 227 -3.75 9.54 -5.10
CA VAL A 227 -2.93 10.41 -5.96
C VAL A 227 -3.46 10.42 -7.39
N LEU A 228 -3.71 9.25 -7.99
CA LEU A 228 -4.19 9.12 -9.38
C LEU A 228 -5.60 9.69 -9.60
N ALA A 229 -6.41 9.82 -8.54
CA ALA A 229 -7.69 10.54 -8.57
C ALA A 229 -7.52 12.08 -8.66
N ILE A 230 -6.31 12.60 -8.46
CA ILE A 230 -5.94 14.02 -8.56
C ILE A 230 -5.02 14.25 -9.78
N GLU A 231 -4.06 13.36 -9.98
CA GLU A 231 -3.05 13.38 -11.06
C GLU A 231 -3.17 12.12 -11.94
N PRO A 232 -4.22 11.99 -12.78
CA PRO A 232 -4.49 10.77 -13.56
C PRO A 232 -3.47 10.46 -14.67
N GLN A 233 -2.43 11.29 -14.83
CA GLN A 233 -1.34 11.10 -15.79
C GLN A 233 0.03 10.86 -15.11
N ASN A 234 0.08 10.72 -13.78
CA ASN A 234 1.34 10.48 -13.07
C ASN A 234 1.84 9.03 -13.29
N THR A 235 2.78 8.85 -14.22
CA THR A 235 3.21 7.53 -14.70
C THR A 235 4.06 6.73 -13.70
N GLU A 236 4.82 7.39 -12.84
CA GLU A 236 5.57 6.70 -11.78
C GLU A 236 4.59 6.10 -10.76
N VAL A 237 3.68 6.92 -10.21
CA VAL A 237 2.65 6.44 -9.26
C VAL A 237 1.69 5.43 -9.89
N GLN A 238 1.37 5.56 -11.18
CA GLN A 238 0.61 4.54 -11.92
C GLN A 238 1.37 3.21 -12.04
N THR A 239 2.71 3.25 -12.11
CA THR A 239 3.59 2.07 -12.07
C THR A 239 3.68 1.49 -10.66
N ASP A 240 3.76 2.32 -9.62
CA ASP A 240 3.88 1.85 -8.22
C ASP A 240 2.56 1.28 -7.65
N LEU A 241 1.41 1.73 -8.16
CA LEU A 241 0.15 1.02 -8.00
C LEU A 241 0.19 -0.39 -8.64
N GLY A 242 0.79 -0.52 -9.83
CA GLY A 242 1.04 -1.81 -10.48
C GLY A 242 1.99 -2.70 -9.66
N ASN A 243 3.08 -2.11 -9.14
CA ASN A 243 4.05 -2.78 -8.28
C ASN A 243 3.42 -3.27 -6.97
N SER A 244 2.48 -2.50 -6.41
CA SER A 244 1.68 -2.90 -5.24
C SER A 244 0.80 -4.12 -5.54
N PHE A 245 0.17 -4.18 -6.73
CA PHE A 245 -0.57 -5.38 -7.17
C PHE A 245 0.34 -6.57 -7.50
N TYR A 246 1.59 -6.33 -7.90
CA TYR A 246 2.60 -7.38 -8.11
C TYR A 246 3.12 -8.00 -6.81
N ARG A 247 3.38 -7.17 -5.78
CA ARG A 247 4.02 -7.60 -4.51
C ARG A 247 3.06 -8.06 -3.40
N ARG A 248 1.76 -7.71 -3.46
CA ARG A 248 0.74 -8.13 -2.48
C ARG A 248 0.66 -9.64 -2.30
N THR A 249 0.17 -10.08 -1.13
CA THR A 249 -0.12 -11.49 -0.83
C THR A 249 -1.63 -11.71 -0.72
N PRO A 250 -2.26 -12.58 -1.54
CA PRO A 250 -1.71 -13.22 -2.73
C PRO A 250 -1.51 -12.21 -3.89
N PRO A 251 -0.52 -12.42 -4.78
CA PRO A 251 -0.24 -11.54 -5.91
C PRO A 251 -1.42 -11.37 -6.86
N ASP A 252 -1.49 -10.22 -7.52
CA ASP A 252 -2.49 -9.91 -8.55
C ASP A 252 -1.81 -9.36 -9.81
N TYR A 253 -1.12 -10.25 -10.51
CA TYR A 253 -0.41 -9.92 -11.75
C TYR A 253 -1.36 -9.41 -12.84
N ALA A 254 -2.64 -9.82 -12.83
CA ALA A 254 -3.64 -9.34 -13.80
C ALA A 254 -3.93 -7.84 -13.62
N ARG A 255 -4.11 -7.37 -12.37
CA ARG A 255 -4.17 -5.93 -12.09
C ARG A 255 -2.82 -5.24 -12.31
N ALA A 256 -1.69 -5.84 -11.92
CA ALA A 256 -0.38 -5.26 -12.20
C ALA A 256 -0.18 -4.96 -13.70
N ILE A 257 -0.44 -5.93 -14.58
CA ILE A 257 -0.41 -5.79 -16.04
C ILE A 257 -1.34 -4.67 -16.53
N LYS A 258 -2.57 -4.59 -16.00
CA LYS A 258 -3.53 -3.52 -16.36
C LYS A 258 -2.97 -2.14 -16.05
N GLU A 259 -2.38 -1.96 -14.87
CA GLU A 259 -1.84 -0.67 -14.43
C GLU A 259 -0.54 -0.31 -15.19
N TYR A 260 0.36 -1.26 -15.44
CA TYR A 260 1.53 -1.05 -16.32
C TYR A 260 1.12 -0.68 -17.75
N ARG A 261 0.07 -1.31 -18.30
CA ARG A 261 -0.45 -0.95 -19.63
C ARG A 261 -1.03 0.48 -19.67
N LYS A 262 -1.56 1.02 -18.55
CA LYS A 262 -1.93 2.45 -18.47
C LYS A 262 -0.70 3.36 -18.49
N THR A 263 0.34 3.05 -17.71
CA THR A 263 1.62 3.77 -17.78
C THR A 263 2.14 3.84 -19.22
N LEU A 264 2.14 2.71 -19.92
CA LEU A 264 2.68 2.60 -21.27
C LEU A 264 1.78 3.25 -22.35
N ALA A 265 0.49 3.44 -22.08
CA ALA A 265 -0.40 4.23 -22.93
C ALA A 265 -0.11 5.76 -22.83
N ILE A 266 0.46 6.23 -21.72
CA ILE A 266 0.88 7.63 -21.51
C ILE A 266 2.33 7.83 -21.95
N ASN A 267 3.23 6.93 -21.54
CA ASN A 267 4.64 6.92 -21.89
C ASN A 267 5.06 5.54 -22.43
N PRO A 268 5.00 5.31 -23.76
CA PRO A 268 5.39 4.04 -24.39
C PRO A 268 6.86 3.64 -24.20
N LYS A 269 7.72 4.52 -23.67
CA LYS A 269 9.14 4.27 -23.39
C LYS A 269 9.47 4.16 -21.90
N HIS A 270 8.47 3.95 -21.04
CA HIS A 270 8.66 3.86 -19.59
C HIS A 270 9.35 2.56 -19.17
N GLU A 271 10.68 2.56 -19.12
CA GLU A 271 11.52 1.36 -18.95
C GLU A 271 11.08 0.44 -17.79
N LYS A 272 10.87 1.00 -16.59
CA LYS A 272 10.36 0.26 -15.41
C LYS A 272 9.05 -0.50 -15.69
N ALA A 273 8.13 0.11 -16.45
CA ALA A 273 6.81 -0.46 -16.71
C ALA A 273 6.87 -1.53 -17.80
N LEU A 274 7.76 -1.40 -18.80
CA LEU A 274 8.05 -2.47 -19.77
C LEU A 274 8.65 -3.70 -19.07
N GLN A 275 9.65 -3.48 -18.21
CA GLN A 275 10.29 -4.53 -17.41
C GLN A 275 9.28 -5.26 -16.50
N ASN A 276 8.46 -4.51 -15.77
CA ASN A 276 7.53 -5.10 -14.81
C ASN A 276 6.30 -5.73 -15.49
N LEU A 277 5.88 -5.21 -16.66
CA LEU A 277 4.91 -5.86 -17.55
C LEU A 277 5.42 -7.22 -18.04
N ALA A 278 6.67 -7.29 -18.51
CA ALA A 278 7.28 -8.55 -18.94
C ALA A 278 7.33 -9.58 -17.80
N ALA A 279 7.79 -9.17 -16.61
CA ALA A 279 7.86 -10.04 -15.43
C ALA A 279 6.47 -10.55 -15.00
N ALA A 280 5.45 -9.68 -14.95
CA ALA A 280 4.09 -10.06 -14.58
C ALA A 280 3.44 -11.01 -15.61
N ALA A 281 3.67 -10.76 -16.91
CA ALA A 281 3.18 -11.62 -17.99
C ALA A 281 3.82 -13.03 -17.94
N LEU A 282 5.13 -13.11 -17.68
CA LEU A 282 5.83 -14.38 -17.49
C LEU A 282 5.30 -15.21 -16.31
N LEU A 283 4.85 -14.55 -15.23
CA LEU A 283 4.26 -15.21 -14.07
C LEU A 283 2.85 -15.75 -14.36
N LEU A 284 2.08 -15.08 -15.23
CA LEU A 284 0.79 -15.57 -15.75
C LEU A 284 0.90 -16.54 -16.95
N LYS A 285 2.11 -16.84 -17.42
CA LYS A 285 2.37 -17.60 -18.66
C LYS A 285 1.84 -16.95 -19.94
N ASP A 286 1.58 -15.63 -19.91
CA ASP A 286 1.27 -14.82 -21.09
C ASP A 286 2.55 -14.58 -21.90
N LYS A 287 2.91 -15.59 -22.71
CA LYS A 287 4.09 -15.61 -23.59
C LYS A 287 4.07 -14.46 -24.62
N GLU A 288 2.90 -13.97 -25.00
CA GLU A 288 2.74 -12.93 -26.03
C GLU A 288 3.05 -11.55 -25.44
N THR A 289 2.34 -11.14 -24.38
CA THR A 289 2.61 -9.88 -23.67
C THR A 289 4.05 -9.83 -23.15
N ALA A 290 4.56 -10.95 -22.63
CA ALA A 290 5.95 -11.06 -22.20
C ALA A 290 6.94 -10.76 -23.33
N ARG A 291 6.74 -11.37 -24.52
CA ARG A 291 7.59 -11.14 -25.69
C ARG A 291 7.55 -9.69 -26.15
N THR A 292 6.36 -9.14 -26.38
CA THR A 292 6.19 -7.76 -26.82
C THR A 292 6.82 -6.76 -25.85
N ALA A 293 6.66 -6.95 -24.54
CA ALA A 293 7.25 -6.09 -23.52
C ALA A 293 8.78 -6.21 -23.45
N ILE A 294 9.35 -7.42 -23.64
CA ILE A 294 10.81 -7.65 -23.71
C ILE A 294 11.42 -6.99 -24.95
N ASP A 295 10.76 -7.10 -26.10
CA ASP A 295 11.27 -6.56 -27.36
C ASP A 295 11.15 -5.02 -27.38
N GLN A 296 10.09 -4.45 -26.79
CA GLN A 296 9.99 -3.02 -26.52
C GLN A 296 11.03 -2.54 -25.50
N LEU A 297 11.27 -3.28 -24.41
CA LEU A 297 12.32 -2.95 -23.43
C LEU A 297 13.70 -2.91 -24.09
N ALA A 298 14.01 -3.87 -24.95
CA ALA A 298 15.25 -3.92 -25.70
C ALA A 298 15.41 -2.80 -26.73
N ALA A 299 14.30 -2.28 -27.28
CA ALA A 299 14.31 -1.13 -28.18
C ALA A 299 14.46 0.22 -27.43
N VAL A 300 14.06 0.28 -26.15
CA VAL A 300 14.19 1.46 -25.29
C VAL A 300 15.57 1.52 -24.63
N ASN A 301 16.00 0.42 -24.01
CA ASN A 301 17.30 0.28 -23.38
C ASN A 301 17.89 -1.12 -23.68
N PRO A 302 18.69 -1.26 -24.75
CA PRO A 302 19.36 -2.52 -25.10
C PRO A 302 20.24 -3.10 -23.99
N ASN A 303 20.69 -2.25 -23.06
CA ASN A 303 21.60 -2.58 -21.96
C ASN A 303 20.86 -2.81 -20.62
N ASN A 304 19.52 -2.83 -20.59
CA ASN A 304 18.79 -3.11 -19.35
C ASN A 304 19.19 -4.50 -18.81
N PRO A 305 19.63 -4.61 -17.55
CA PRO A 305 20.24 -5.82 -17.01
C PRO A 305 19.27 -7.01 -16.88
N THR A 306 17.96 -6.77 -16.92
CA THR A 306 16.94 -7.83 -16.81
C THR A 306 16.62 -8.51 -18.15
N LEU A 307 17.02 -7.92 -19.29
CA LEU A 307 16.70 -8.48 -20.61
C LEU A 307 17.17 -9.92 -20.81
N ALA A 308 18.34 -10.27 -20.27
CA ALA A 308 18.88 -11.63 -20.36
C ALA A 308 18.04 -12.63 -19.55
N SER A 309 17.68 -12.30 -18.30
CA SER A 309 16.89 -13.18 -17.43
C SER A 309 15.43 -13.26 -17.86
N LEU A 310 14.83 -12.18 -18.34
CA LEU A 310 13.48 -12.17 -18.94
C LEU A 310 13.42 -13.06 -20.19
N ARG A 311 14.40 -12.95 -21.11
CA ARG A 311 14.49 -13.81 -22.32
C ARG A 311 14.71 -15.28 -21.97
N ALA A 312 15.60 -15.58 -21.02
CA ALA A 312 15.78 -16.94 -20.52
C ALA A 312 14.49 -17.51 -19.91
N SER A 313 13.78 -16.70 -19.12
CA SER A 313 12.50 -17.06 -18.49
C SER A 313 11.38 -17.29 -19.50
N LEU A 314 11.34 -16.53 -20.61
CA LEU A 314 10.40 -16.75 -21.71
C LEU A 314 10.70 -18.04 -22.47
N ASN A 315 11.97 -18.34 -22.71
CA ASN A 315 12.39 -19.54 -23.43
C ASN A 315 12.22 -20.82 -22.58
N ALA A 316 12.44 -20.75 -21.27
CA ALA A 316 12.21 -21.85 -20.33
C ALA A 316 10.71 -22.19 -20.10
N GLN A 317 9.79 -21.45 -20.74
CA GLN A 317 8.36 -21.75 -20.73
C GLN A 317 7.85 -22.40 -22.02
N GLN A 318 8.70 -22.58 -23.04
CA GLN A 318 8.29 -23.04 -24.38
C GLN A 318 7.55 -24.37 -24.33
#